data_AF-A0A0F9IC05-F1
#
_entry.id   AF-A0A0F9IC05-F1
#
_cell.length_a   1.000
_cell.length_b   1.000
_cell.length_c   1.000
_cell.angle_alpha   90.00
_cell.angle_beta   90.00
_cell.angle_gamma   90.00
#
_symmetry.space_group_name_H-M   'P 1'
#
loop_
_entity.id
_entity.type
_entity.pdbx_description
1 polymer ?
#
loop_
_entity_poly.entity_id
_entity_poly.type
_entity_poly.pdbx_seq_one_letter_code
_entity_poly.pdbx_strand_id
1 'polypeptide(L)'
;MDRFNVEKAIITTINRTKYYKKQKEVVSETYKGNKITQFKENFRDLMKSGQLDHTDVKEIVSKAPDRFYKFFWFNPNMDAEEEESDYKILEDHFKEGFCGVKIHSGFHRISIPKDVNKLVSFMQEYDRNLILYIHSLPKTAFFSGISTSDIAK
;
A
#
# COMPACT_ATOMS: atom_id res chain seq x y z
N MET A 1 20.17 -7.83 -5.40
CA MET A 1 20.27 -7.66 -3.95
C MET A 1 21.69 -7.96 -3.46
N ASP A 2 22.28 -9.07 -3.87
CA ASP A 2 23.63 -9.49 -3.44
C ASP A 2 24.73 -8.46 -3.78
N ARG A 3 24.71 -7.89 -4.99
CA ARG A 3 25.65 -6.82 -5.40
C ARG A 3 25.65 -5.62 -4.45
N PHE A 4 24.55 -5.38 -3.73
CA PHE A 4 24.38 -4.23 -2.83
C PHE A 4 24.32 -4.65 -1.35
N ASN A 5 24.70 -5.89 -1.03
CA ASN A 5 24.63 -6.44 0.33
C ASN A 5 23.26 -6.28 1.00
N VAL A 6 22.18 -6.36 0.20
CA VAL A 6 20.82 -6.36 0.73
C VAL A 6 20.44 -7.80 1.07
N GLU A 7 20.38 -8.08 2.36
CA GLU A 7 20.02 -9.40 2.90
C GLU A 7 18.55 -9.74 2.59
N LYS A 8 17.63 -8.86 3.00
CA LYS A 8 16.18 -9.06 2.87
C LYS A 8 15.49 -7.76 2.44
N ALA A 9 14.43 -7.86 1.65
CA ALA A 9 13.66 -6.72 1.14
C ALA A 9 12.18 -6.83 1.50
N ILE A 10 11.53 -5.69 1.69
CA ILE A 10 10.07 -5.63 1.85
C ILE A 10 9.42 -5.62 0.46
N ILE A 11 8.41 -6.45 0.28
CA ILE A 11 7.59 -6.50 -0.94
C ILE A 11 6.12 -6.38 -0.57
N THR A 12 5.40 -5.48 -1.25
CA THR A 12 4.00 -5.16 -0.92
C THR A 12 3.05 -5.40 -2.08
N THR A 13 3.51 -5.16 -3.31
CA THR A 13 2.71 -5.17 -4.54
C THR A 13 3.66 -5.29 -5.73
N ILE A 14 3.25 -5.96 -6.81
CA ILE A 14 4.00 -5.98 -8.08
C ILE A 14 3.22 -5.23 -9.15
N ASN A 15 3.89 -4.31 -9.84
CA ASN A 15 3.29 -3.63 -10.97
C ASN A 15 3.34 -4.55 -12.21
N ARG A 16 2.21 -5.17 -12.56
CA ARG A 16 2.12 -5.98 -13.78
C ARG A 16 2.27 -5.09 -15.02
N THR A 17 3.25 -5.42 -15.85
CA THR A 17 3.68 -4.67 -17.05
C THR A 17 2.57 -4.40 -18.08
N LYS A 18 1.42 -5.07 -17.99
CA LYS A 18 0.22 -4.78 -18.81
C LYS A 18 -0.31 -3.36 -18.61
N TYR A 19 -0.20 -2.80 -17.40
CA TYR A 19 -0.49 -1.38 -17.15
C TYR A 19 0.67 -0.47 -17.54
N TYR A 20 1.89 -0.99 -17.62
CA TYR A 20 3.09 -0.24 -17.98
C TYR A 20 3.17 0.07 -19.49
N LYS A 21 2.68 -0.82 -20.36
CA LYS A 21 2.55 -0.51 -21.80
C LYS A 21 1.49 0.55 -22.05
N LYS A 22 0.32 0.42 -21.42
CA LYS A 22 -0.76 1.43 -21.49
C LYS A 22 -0.31 2.76 -20.86
N GLN A 23 0.41 2.73 -19.74
CA GLN A 23 1.02 3.93 -19.16
C GLN A 23 2.14 4.50 -20.03
N LYS A 24 2.96 3.70 -20.72
CA LYS A 24 3.99 4.22 -21.65
C LYS A 24 3.39 4.82 -22.91
N GLU A 25 2.35 4.23 -23.49
CA GLU A 25 1.61 4.79 -24.64
C GLU A 25 0.93 6.10 -24.24
N VAL A 26 0.26 6.13 -23.08
CA VAL A 26 -0.31 7.36 -22.51
C VAL A 26 0.81 8.37 -22.24
N VAL A 27 1.93 8.00 -21.61
CA VAL A 27 3.07 8.89 -21.32
C VAL A 27 3.77 9.40 -22.57
N SER A 28 3.78 8.64 -23.68
CA SER A 28 4.28 9.10 -24.98
C SER A 28 3.37 10.14 -25.63
N GLU A 29 2.07 10.13 -25.32
CA GLU A 29 1.13 11.21 -25.66
C GLU A 29 1.14 12.36 -24.61
N THR A 30 1.59 12.11 -23.37
CA THR A 30 1.66 13.08 -22.24
C THR A 30 2.81 14.10 -22.32
N TYR A 31 3.58 14.21 -23.40
CA TYR A 31 4.54 15.34 -23.49
C TYR A 31 3.86 16.74 -23.58
N LYS A 32 2.54 16.83 -23.38
CA LYS A 32 1.74 18.08 -23.39
C LYS A 32 0.81 18.31 -22.18
N GLY A 33 0.93 17.63 -21.04
CA GLY A 33 -0.03 17.78 -19.92
C GLY A 33 0.51 17.58 -18.50
N ASN A 34 -0.05 18.33 -17.55
CA ASN A 34 0.38 18.49 -16.15
C ASN A 34 0.47 17.14 -15.38
N LYS A 35 1.70 16.65 -15.13
CA LYS A 35 2.03 15.34 -14.50
C LYS A 35 1.26 15.03 -13.21
N ILE A 36 0.84 16.05 -12.47
CA ILE A 36 0.14 15.92 -11.18
C ILE A 36 -1.31 15.44 -11.38
N THR A 37 -1.98 15.88 -12.44
CA THR A 37 -3.39 15.51 -12.71
C THR A 37 -3.50 14.04 -13.08
N GLN A 38 -2.60 13.54 -13.94
CA GLN A 38 -2.54 12.11 -14.29
C GLN A 38 -2.16 11.22 -13.12
N PHE A 39 -1.26 11.68 -12.23
CA PHE A 39 -0.96 10.94 -11.00
C PHE A 39 -2.22 10.79 -10.14
N LYS A 40 -3.02 11.84 -10.00
CA LYS A 40 -4.30 11.80 -9.26
C LYS A 40 -5.31 10.86 -9.90
N GLU A 41 -5.43 10.87 -11.22
CA GLU A 41 -6.38 10.00 -11.95
C GLU A 41 -5.98 8.53 -11.84
N ASN A 42 -4.70 8.20 -12.05
CA ASN A 42 -4.18 6.84 -11.87
C ASN A 42 -4.28 6.38 -10.42
N PHE A 43 -4.01 7.26 -9.45
CA PHE A 43 -4.18 6.93 -8.04
C PHE A 43 -5.65 6.67 -7.74
N ARG A 44 -6.57 7.53 -8.19
CA ARG A 44 -8.02 7.36 -8.03
C ARG A 44 -8.54 6.06 -8.64
N ASP A 45 -8.09 5.70 -9.84
CA ASP A 45 -8.49 4.43 -10.47
C ASP A 45 -7.94 3.20 -9.75
N LEU A 46 -6.76 3.33 -9.11
CA LEU A 46 -6.20 2.31 -8.22
C LEU A 46 -6.93 2.24 -6.86
N MET A 47 -7.69 3.29 -6.49
CA MET A 47 -8.57 3.32 -5.31
C MET A 47 -10.01 2.92 -5.61
N LYS A 48 -10.30 2.32 -6.77
CA LYS A 48 -11.58 1.63 -6.96
C LYS A 48 -11.67 0.50 -5.93
N SER A 49 -12.85 0.36 -5.33
CA SER A 49 -13.14 -0.30 -4.04
C SER A 49 -12.42 -1.63 -3.76
N GLY A 50 -12.18 -1.88 -2.47
CA GLY A 50 -11.58 -3.11 -1.95
C GLY A 50 -10.05 -3.13 -1.82
N GLN A 51 -9.54 -4.31 -1.49
CA GLN A 51 -8.11 -4.61 -1.31
C GLN A 51 -7.47 -5.14 -2.61
N LEU A 52 -6.15 -4.92 -2.77
CA LEU A 52 -5.41 -5.44 -3.92
C LEU A 52 -5.16 -6.96 -3.81
N ASP A 53 -4.98 -7.61 -4.96
CA ASP A 53 -4.51 -8.99 -5.04
C ASP A 53 -3.00 -9.09 -4.72
N HIS A 54 -2.66 -9.96 -3.76
CA HIS A 54 -1.27 -10.23 -3.35
C HIS A 54 -0.71 -11.55 -3.89
N THR A 55 -1.37 -12.23 -4.82
CA THR A 55 -0.92 -13.52 -5.39
C THR A 55 0.54 -13.46 -5.88
N ASP A 56 0.92 -12.43 -6.64
CA ASP A 56 2.29 -12.27 -7.13
C ASP A 56 3.30 -12.11 -5.98
N VAL A 57 2.91 -11.44 -4.90
CA VAL A 57 3.76 -11.27 -3.71
C VAL A 57 3.99 -12.63 -3.06
N LYS A 58 2.93 -13.43 -2.89
CA LYS A 58 3.01 -14.79 -2.34
C LYS A 58 3.93 -15.67 -3.20
N GLU A 59 3.78 -15.63 -4.52
CA GLU A 59 4.59 -16.41 -5.46
C GLU A 59 6.07 -16.02 -5.47
N ILE A 60 6.40 -14.73 -5.33
CA ILE A 60 7.79 -14.28 -5.26
C ILE A 60 8.43 -14.74 -3.95
N VAL A 61 7.71 -14.58 -2.83
CA VAL A 61 8.22 -14.97 -1.51
C VAL A 61 8.37 -16.49 -1.41
N SER A 62 7.47 -17.28 -1.99
CA SER A 62 7.61 -18.74 -1.97
C SER A 62 8.85 -19.23 -2.73
N LYS A 63 9.30 -18.49 -3.75
CA LYS A 63 10.54 -18.80 -4.50
C LYS A 63 11.81 -18.40 -3.77
N ALA A 64 11.75 -17.42 -2.87
CA ALA A 64 12.91 -16.90 -2.15
C ALA A 64 12.53 -16.37 -0.75
N PRO A 65 12.08 -17.25 0.17
CA PRO A 65 11.50 -16.82 1.46
C PRO A 65 12.51 -16.10 2.36
N ASP A 66 13.80 -16.44 2.23
CA ASP A 66 14.87 -15.80 3.00
C ASP A 66 15.21 -14.40 2.48
N ARG A 67 14.73 -14.03 1.28
CA ARG A 67 15.05 -12.76 0.63
C ARG A 67 13.94 -11.72 0.74
N PHE A 68 12.73 -12.11 1.14
CA PHE A 68 11.59 -11.20 1.15
C PHE A 68 10.78 -11.24 2.44
N TYR A 69 10.45 -10.06 2.96
CA TYR A 69 9.36 -9.83 3.90
C TYR A 69 8.12 -9.40 3.11
N LYS A 70 7.04 -10.16 3.22
CA LYS A 70 5.78 -9.81 2.58
C LYS A 70 4.94 -8.92 3.49
N PHE A 71 4.52 -7.80 2.95
CA PHE A 71 3.68 -6.80 3.59
C PHE A 71 2.36 -6.70 2.85
N PHE A 72 1.26 -6.63 3.58
CA PHE A 72 -0.06 -6.49 3.00
C PHE A 72 -0.24 -5.03 2.60
N TRP A 73 -0.72 -4.77 1.39
CA TRP A 73 -1.08 -3.42 1.02
C TRP A 73 -2.54 -3.20 1.38
N PHE A 74 -2.80 -2.30 2.32
CA PHE A 74 -4.13 -2.03 2.82
C PHE A 74 -4.66 -0.72 2.23
N ASN A 75 -5.85 -0.78 1.64
CA ASN A 75 -6.63 0.38 1.25
C ASN A 75 -7.53 0.79 2.43
N PRO A 76 -7.25 1.92 3.11
CA PRO A 76 -8.09 2.38 4.21
C PRO A 76 -9.41 3.01 3.72
N ASN A 77 -9.56 3.30 2.43
CA ASN A 77 -10.79 3.87 1.86
C ASN A 77 -11.74 2.74 1.44
N MET A 78 -12.41 2.16 2.44
CA MET A 78 -13.35 1.05 2.29
C MET A 78 -14.79 1.56 2.45
N ASP A 79 -15.72 0.94 1.73
CA ASP A 79 -17.14 1.15 1.98
C ASP A 79 -17.55 0.42 3.26
N ALA A 80 -18.49 0.98 4.04
CA ALA A 80 -18.88 0.42 5.34
C ALA A 80 -19.40 -1.03 5.24
N GLU A 81 -19.98 -1.40 4.09
CA GLU A 81 -20.50 -2.74 3.81
C GLU A 81 -19.37 -3.76 3.52
N GLU A 82 -18.20 -3.30 3.08
CA GLU A 82 -17.05 -4.14 2.71
C GLU A 82 -16.00 -4.23 3.83
N GLU A 83 -16.15 -3.43 4.90
CA GLU A 83 -15.14 -3.30 5.96
C GLU A 83 -14.82 -4.65 6.63
N GLU A 84 -15.84 -5.42 7.04
CA GLU A 84 -15.62 -6.71 7.71
C GLU A 84 -14.89 -7.70 6.79
N SER A 85 -15.26 -7.76 5.50
CA SER A 85 -14.58 -8.61 4.53
C SER A 85 -13.12 -8.19 4.32
N ASP A 86 -12.83 -6.90 4.30
CA ASP A 86 -11.47 -6.40 4.11
C ASP A 86 -10.55 -6.71 5.29
N TYR A 87 -11.05 -6.60 6.53
CA TYR A 87 -10.32 -7.03 7.72
C TYR A 87 -10.15 -8.55 7.77
N LYS A 88 -11.14 -9.33 7.30
CA LYS A 88 -11.00 -10.78 7.18
C LYS A 88 -9.92 -11.17 6.17
N ILE A 89 -9.86 -10.49 5.02
CA ILE A 89 -8.80 -10.68 4.02
C ILE A 89 -7.44 -10.38 4.67
N LEU A 90 -7.32 -9.29 5.41
CA LEU A 90 -6.08 -8.94 6.11
C LEU A 90 -5.66 -10.03 7.12
N GLU A 91 -6.60 -10.51 7.94
CA GLU A 91 -6.36 -11.58 8.91
C GLU A 91 -5.83 -12.85 8.23
N ASP A 92 -6.45 -13.25 7.12
CA ASP A 92 -6.05 -14.44 6.39
C ASP A 92 -4.64 -14.30 5.79
N HIS A 93 -4.25 -13.09 5.38
CA HIS A 93 -2.87 -12.83 4.97
C HIS A 93 -1.89 -12.87 6.16
N PHE A 94 -2.28 -12.44 7.36
CA PHE A 94 -1.43 -12.63 8.54
C PHE A 94 -1.21 -14.12 8.85
N LYS A 95 -2.23 -14.97 8.72
CA LYS A 95 -2.09 -16.43 8.85
C LYS A 95 -1.15 -17.03 7.81
N GLU A 96 -1.09 -16.44 6.62
CA GLU A 96 -0.12 -16.82 5.60
C GLU A 96 1.31 -16.36 5.90
N GLY A 97 1.55 -15.56 6.95
CA GLY A 97 2.87 -15.08 7.35
C GLY A 97 3.22 -13.69 6.78
N PHE A 98 2.22 -12.87 6.47
CA PHE A 98 2.44 -11.44 6.24
C PHE A 98 2.81 -10.78 7.56
N CYS A 99 3.97 -10.11 7.59
CA CYS A 99 4.60 -9.60 8.81
C CYS A 99 4.41 -8.10 9.01
N GLY A 100 3.61 -7.46 8.16
CA GLY A 100 3.34 -6.05 8.25
C GLY A 100 2.30 -5.59 7.24
N VAL A 101 1.88 -4.35 7.42
CA VAL A 101 0.89 -3.67 6.58
C VAL A 101 1.51 -2.41 6.02
N LYS A 102 1.30 -2.14 4.74
CA LYS A 102 1.62 -0.89 4.08
C LYS A 102 0.35 -0.12 3.77
N ILE A 103 0.32 1.16 4.13
CA ILE A 103 -0.68 2.13 3.66
C ILE A 103 0.01 3.27 2.88
N HIS A 104 -0.74 3.98 2.03
CA HIS A 104 -0.25 5.24 1.44
C HIS A 104 -0.81 6.44 2.20
N SER A 105 0.00 7.46 2.48
CA SER A 105 -0.52 8.69 3.10
C SER A 105 -1.48 9.47 2.20
N GLY A 106 -1.44 9.21 0.89
CA GLY A 106 -2.30 9.86 -0.11
C GLY A 106 -3.80 9.63 0.08
N PHE A 107 -4.17 8.59 0.82
CA PHE A 107 -5.56 8.33 1.20
C PHE A 107 -6.09 9.39 2.19
N HIS A 108 -5.21 10.20 2.77
CA HIS A 108 -5.52 11.05 3.90
C HIS A 108 -5.24 12.49 3.51
N ARG A 109 -6.29 13.21 3.07
CA ARG A 109 -6.13 14.58 2.57
C ARG A 109 -5.86 15.62 3.67
N ILE A 110 -6.13 15.31 4.95
CA ILE A 110 -6.11 16.32 6.04
C ILE A 110 -5.72 15.75 7.44
N SER A 111 -5.95 14.46 7.76
CA SER A 111 -5.62 13.84 9.06
C SER A 111 -5.48 12.32 8.96
N ILE A 112 -4.77 11.67 9.90
CA ILE A 112 -4.84 10.20 10.09
C ILE A 112 -6.29 9.83 10.43
N PRO A 113 -7.03 9.11 9.57
CA PRO A 113 -8.42 8.78 9.85
C PRO A 113 -8.56 7.76 10.97
N LYS A 114 -9.77 7.67 11.53
CA LYS A 114 -10.17 6.61 12.47
C LYS A 114 -9.84 5.21 11.93
N ASP A 115 -9.86 5.04 10.62
CA ASP A 115 -9.58 3.76 9.95
C ASP A 115 -8.14 3.30 10.14
N VAL A 116 -7.18 4.23 10.26
CA VAL A 116 -5.79 3.88 10.60
C VAL A 116 -5.67 3.50 12.07
N ASN A 117 -6.38 4.18 12.98
CA ASN A 117 -6.40 3.76 14.39
C ASN A 117 -7.04 2.38 14.56
N LYS A 118 -8.14 2.10 13.85
CA LYS A 118 -8.79 0.79 13.84
C LYS A 118 -7.87 -0.28 13.25
N LEU A 119 -7.18 0.02 12.14
CA LEU A 119 -6.18 -0.86 11.56
C LEU A 119 -5.04 -1.15 12.55
N VAL A 120 -4.51 -0.12 13.22
CA VAL A 120 -3.47 -0.28 14.24
C VAL A 120 -3.99 -1.15 15.40
N SER A 121 -5.18 -0.87 15.93
CA SER A 121 -5.79 -1.68 16.98
C SER A 121 -5.92 -3.14 16.55
N PHE A 122 -6.47 -3.39 15.36
CA PHE A 122 -6.61 -4.73 14.80
C PHE A 122 -5.26 -5.46 14.67
N MET A 123 -4.23 -4.78 14.15
CA MET A 123 -2.88 -5.35 14.05
C MET A 123 -2.31 -5.70 15.43
N GLN A 124 -2.46 -4.80 16.41
CA GLN A 124 -1.91 -4.99 17.76
C GLN A 124 -2.66 -6.05 18.57
N GLU A 125 -3.96 -6.24 18.31
CA GLU A 125 -4.77 -7.32 18.87
C GLU A 125 -4.36 -8.67 18.27
N TYR A 126 -4.04 -8.72 16.98
CA TYR A 126 -3.60 -9.94 16.30
C TYR A 126 -2.17 -10.34 16.72
N ASP A 127 -1.18 -9.47 16.53
CA ASP A 127 0.21 -9.66 16.94
C ASP A 127 0.94 -8.31 17.05
N ARG A 128 1.44 -8.00 18.25
CA ARG A 128 2.14 -6.75 18.56
C ARG A 128 3.45 -6.56 17.79
N ASN A 129 4.00 -7.61 17.19
CA ASN A 129 5.22 -7.55 16.40
C ASN A 129 4.97 -7.17 14.93
N LEU A 130 3.71 -7.05 14.50
CA LEU A 130 3.37 -6.62 13.14
C LEU A 130 3.79 -5.17 12.89
N ILE A 131 4.38 -4.93 11.73
CA ILE A 131 4.94 -3.62 11.36
C ILE A 131 3.93 -2.83 10.52
N LEU A 132 3.60 -1.60 10.92
CA LEU A 132 2.89 -0.66 10.06
C LEU A 132 3.90 0.22 9.30
N TYR A 133 3.92 0.10 7.97
CA TYR A 133 4.71 0.93 7.07
C TYR A 133 3.82 1.97 6.37
N ILE A 134 4.08 3.25 6.65
CA ILE A 134 3.33 4.34 6.02
C ILE A 134 4.16 4.92 4.87
N HIS A 135 3.71 4.70 3.64
CA HIS A 135 4.33 5.29 2.47
C HIS A 135 3.81 6.72 2.26
N SER A 136 4.61 7.70 2.69
CA SER A 136 4.31 9.12 2.53
C SER A 136 4.39 9.56 1.06
N LEU A 137 3.36 10.24 0.58
CA LEU A 137 3.38 10.96 -0.69
C LEU A 137 3.98 12.36 -0.51
N PRO A 138 4.59 12.95 -1.57
CA PRO A 138 5.05 14.32 -1.54
C PRO A 138 3.95 15.28 -1.09
N LYS A 139 4.29 16.20 -0.18
CA LYS A 139 3.38 17.26 0.23
C LYS A 139 3.09 18.14 -0.98
N THR A 140 1.84 18.17 -1.43
CA THR A 140 1.38 19.08 -2.49
C THR A 140 0.21 19.90 -1.96
N ALA A 141 -0.22 20.92 -2.70
CA ALA A 141 -1.41 21.71 -2.34
C ALA A 141 -2.70 20.88 -2.16
N PHE A 142 -2.71 19.60 -2.55
CA PHE A 142 -3.86 18.71 -2.48
C PHE A 142 -3.64 17.42 -1.68
N PHE A 143 -2.41 17.20 -1.19
CA PHE A 143 -2.04 16.04 -0.39
C PHE A 143 -1.20 16.54 0.78
N SER A 144 -1.78 16.57 1.98
CA SER A 144 -0.98 16.59 3.20
C SER A 144 -0.48 15.17 3.42
N GLY A 145 0.81 14.90 3.22
CA GLY A 145 1.40 13.67 3.77
C GLY A 145 1.17 13.59 5.28
N ILE A 146 1.42 12.43 5.88
CA ILE A 146 1.36 12.31 7.35
C ILE A 146 2.41 13.25 7.95
N SER A 147 1.97 14.20 8.79
CA SER A 147 2.88 15.06 9.52
C SER A 147 3.52 14.28 10.65
N THR A 148 4.78 14.59 11.00
CA THR A 148 5.43 14.00 12.19
C THR A 148 4.63 14.27 13.47
N SER A 149 3.87 15.37 13.50
CA SER A 149 2.95 15.72 14.60
C SER A 149 1.74 14.78 14.73
N ASP A 150 1.41 14.04 13.68
CA ASP A 150 0.23 13.17 13.65
C ASP A 150 0.56 11.76 14.17
N ILE A 151 1.84 11.37 14.12
CA ILE A 151 2.32 10.04 14.54
C ILE A 151 2.58 9.99 16.05
N ALA A 152 2.83 11.14 16.68
CA ALA A 152 3.21 11.23 18.08
C ALA A 152 2.11 11.90 18.92
N LYS A 153 1.09 11.13 19.31
CA LYS A 153 0.22 11.42 20.45
C LYS A 153 -0.10 10.14 21.21
#